data_AF-A0A2E6U681-F1
#
_entry.id   AF-A0A2E6U681-F1
#
_cell.length_a   1.000
_cell.length_b   1.000
_cell.length_c   1.000
_cell.angle_alpha   90.00
_cell.angle_beta   90.00
_cell.angle_gamma   90.00
#
_symmetry.space_group_name_H-M   'P 1'
#
loop_
_entity.id
_entity.type
_entity.pdbx_description
1 polymer ?
#
loop_
_entity_poly.entity_id
_entity_poly.type
_entity_poly.pdbx_seq_one_letter_code
_entity_poly.pdbx_strand_id
1 'polypeptide(L)'
;MDHDNDGVPDSEDNDDDGDGIDDETEVNDGDPNTDIYDHDNDGINDAVDLDRDNDGIDNRNDLSETGEDLSRDHDNDGMNDGVDDDDDNDNILDVDEADGATGNYRYDHDNDGIWDLTDTDDDNDGLSAWFEQNDGNPMTGQFDHDNDGTDNMDDADDDGDGILDELEI
;
A
#
# COMPACT_ATOMS: atom_id res chain seq x y z
N MET A 1 15.08 16.30 -2.50
CA MET A 1 13.86 16.09 -3.26
C MET A 1 14.29 14.90 -4.08
N ASP A 2 13.80 13.82 -3.51
CA ASP A 2 14.01 12.39 -3.68
C ASP A 2 12.67 11.95 -3.08
N HIS A 3 11.64 12.01 -3.93
CA HIS A 3 10.24 12.03 -3.50
C HIS A 3 9.83 10.63 -3.06
N ASP A 4 10.04 9.63 -3.92
CA ASP A 4 9.85 8.19 -3.66
C ASP A 4 10.83 7.59 -2.62
N ASN A 5 11.95 8.26 -2.31
CA ASN A 5 13.00 7.79 -1.39
C ASN A 5 13.78 6.54 -1.87
N ASP A 6 13.84 6.26 -3.18
CA ASP A 6 14.62 5.13 -3.73
C ASP A 6 16.16 5.37 -3.64
N GLY A 7 16.56 6.62 -3.31
CA GLY A 7 17.94 7.08 -3.18
C GLY A 7 18.52 7.72 -4.43
N VAL A 8 17.70 7.93 -5.46
CA VAL A 8 17.94 8.71 -6.66
C VAL A 8 17.22 10.07 -6.48
N PRO A 9 17.94 11.21 -6.59
CA PRO A 9 17.27 12.50 -6.46
C PRO A 9 16.38 12.76 -7.68
N ASP A 10 15.17 13.30 -7.51
CA ASP A 10 14.18 13.60 -8.57
C ASP A 10 14.79 14.14 -9.89
N SER A 11 15.79 15.00 -9.76
CA SER A 11 16.46 15.60 -10.92
C SER A 11 17.23 14.61 -11.82
N GLU A 12 17.50 13.41 -11.31
CA GLU A 12 18.18 12.28 -11.95
C GLU A 12 17.30 11.03 -11.98
N ASP A 13 16.12 11.09 -11.36
CA ASP A 13 15.07 10.07 -11.42
C ASP A 13 14.25 10.21 -12.70
N ASN A 14 13.52 9.16 -13.03
CA ASN A 14 12.56 9.15 -14.11
C ASN A 14 11.17 8.66 -13.65
N ASP A 15 10.99 8.42 -12.36
CA ASP A 15 9.77 7.92 -11.71
C ASP A 15 9.74 8.53 -10.30
N ASP A 16 9.45 9.84 -10.22
CA ASP A 16 9.67 10.66 -9.00
C ASP A 16 8.79 10.20 -7.81
N ASP A 17 7.67 9.54 -8.04
CA ASP A 17 6.76 9.04 -6.99
C ASP A 17 6.76 7.53 -6.82
N GLY A 18 7.46 6.78 -7.68
CA GLY A 18 7.62 5.34 -7.55
C GLY A 18 6.37 4.55 -7.95
N ASP A 19 5.46 5.13 -8.75
CA ASP A 19 4.24 4.42 -9.18
C ASP A 19 4.47 3.49 -10.39
N GLY A 20 5.73 3.31 -10.80
CA GLY A 20 6.11 2.46 -11.93
C GLY A 20 5.86 3.10 -13.31
N ILE A 21 5.42 4.35 -13.35
CA ILE A 21 5.24 5.16 -14.55
C ILE A 21 6.41 6.16 -14.68
N ASP A 22 6.81 6.44 -15.92
CA ASP A 22 7.88 7.41 -16.16
C ASP A 22 7.34 8.85 -16.08
N ASP A 23 8.03 9.77 -15.41
CA ASP A 23 7.64 11.19 -15.22
C ASP A 23 7.20 11.87 -16.53
N GLU A 24 7.87 11.54 -17.65
CA GLU A 24 7.54 12.13 -18.95
C GLU A 24 6.14 11.68 -19.42
N THR A 25 5.71 10.47 -19.06
CA THR A 25 4.39 9.92 -19.38
C THR A 25 3.31 10.64 -18.59
N GLU A 26 3.44 10.66 -17.28
CA GLU A 26 2.52 11.26 -16.32
C GLU A 26 2.28 12.75 -16.60
N VAL A 27 3.37 13.51 -16.79
CA VAL A 27 3.27 14.95 -17.09
C VAL A 27 2.54 15.23 -18.42
N ASN A 28 2.39 14.23 -19.30
CA ASN A 28 1.84 14.40 -20.64
C ASN A 28 0.55 13.63 -20.96
N ASP A 29 0.09 12.69 -20.13
CA ASP A 29 -1.14 11.94 -20.37
C ASP A 29 -2.41 12.73 -20.01
N GLY A 30 -2.30 13.64 -19.04
CA GLY A 30 -3.42 14.40 -18.50
C GLY A 30 -4.36 13.56 -17.65
N ASP A 31 -3.89 12.43 -17.13
CA ASP A 31 -4.55 11.62 -16.12
C ASP A 31 -4.21 12.19 -14.74
N PRO A 32 -5.19 12.53 -13.89
CA PRO A 32 -4.90 12.95 -12.52
C PRO A 32 -4.53 11.80 -11.58
N ASN A 33 -4.72 10.54 -11.98
CA ASN A 33 -4.39 9.35 -11.16
C ASN A 33 -2.95 8.86 -11.39
N THR A 34 -2.11 9.66 -12.03
CA THR A 34 -0.72 9.33 -12.34
C THR A 34 0.10 10.62 -12.13
N ASP A 35 -0.20 11.35 -11.05
CA ASP A 35 0.47 12.62 -10.76
C ASP A 35 1.67 12.32 -9.87
N ILE A 36 2.90 12.46 -10.40
CA ILE A 36 4.22 12.48 -9.71
C ILE A 36 4.31 13.14 -8.31
N TYR A 37 3.25 13.81 -7.85
CA TYR A 37 3.17 14.44 -6.54
C TYR A 37 1.93 14.02 -5.74
N ASP A 38 1.32 12.88 -6.05
CA ASP A 38 0.09 12.30 -5.47
C ASP A 38 0.24 10.77 -5.33
N HIS A 39 1.12 10.33 -4.43
CA HIS A 39 1.61 8.95 -4.37
C HIS A 39 0.52 7.89 -4.16
N ASP A 40 -0.46 8.19 -3.32
CA ASP A 40 -1.65 7.36 -3.02
C ASP A 40 -2.81 7.58 -4.01
N ASN A 41 -2.64 8.47 -5.00
CA ASN A 41 -3.63 8.85 -5.99
C ASN A 41 -5.01 9.25 -5.39
N ASP A 42 -5.05 9.79 -4.17
CA ASP A 42 -6.30 10.19 -3.50
C ASP A 42 -6.80 11.59 -3.94
N GLY A 43 -5.98 12.31 -4.71
CA GLY A 43 -6.21 13.66 -5.20
C GLY A 43 -5.71 14.77 -4.27
N ILE A 44 -4.96 14.45 -3.23
CA ILE A 44 -4.32 15.35 -2.27
C ILE A 44 -2.80 15.25 -2.39
N ASN A 45 -2.25 16.20 -3.15
CA ASN A 45 -0.82 16.39 -3.28
C ASN A 45 0.03 16.12 -2.02
N ASP A 46 1.02 15.24 -2.15
CA ASP A 46 2.02 14.80 -1.18
C ASP A 46 2.58 15.91 -0.27
N ALA A 47 2.76 17.12 -0.81
CA ALA A 47 3.32 18.24 -0.05
C ALA A 47 2.38 18.75 1.05
N VAL A 48 1.10 18.40 0.99
CA VAL A 48 0.07 18.73 1.98
C VAL A 48 -0.63 17.51 2.55
N ASP A 49 -0.38 16.32 2.03
CA ASP A 49 -0.90 15.09 2.61
C ASP A 49 -0.28 14.78 3.98
N LEU A 50 -1.13 14.34 4.90
CA LEU A 50 -0.76 13.88 6.22
C LEU A 50 -0.48 12.37 6.28
N ASP A 51 -0.85 11.62 5.26
CA ASP A 51 -0.88 10.15 5.15
C ASP A 51 -0.66 9.83 3.66
N ARG A 52 0.61 9.75 3.22
CA ARG A 52 1.00 9.92 1.80
C ARG A 52 0.85 8.63 0.99
N ASP A 53 1.02 7.53 1.67
CA ASP A 53 0.73 6.18 1.25
C ASP A 53 -0.72 5.84 1.51
N ASN A 54 -1.38 6.38 2.56
CA ASN A 54 -2.78 6.09 2.90
C ASN A 54 -2.96 4.76 3.62
N ASP A 55 -1.95 4.35 4.39
CA ASP A 55 -1.91 3.14 5.23
C ASP A 55 -2.65 3.34 6.58
N GLY A 56 -3.11 4.56 6.85
CA GLY A 56 -3.81 4.94 8.06
C GLY A 56 -2.91 5.43 9.20
N ILE A 57 -1.60 5.56 8.97
CA ILE A 57 -0.60 6.07 9.89
C ILE A 57 -0.07 7.41 9.39
N ASP A 58 -0.43 8.50 10.08
CA ASP A 58 0.12 9.85 9.80
C ASP A 58 1.66 9.80 9.50
N ASN A 59 2.10 10.38 8.37
CA ASN A 59 3.48 10.61 7.85
C ASN A 59 4.58 10.97 8.89
N ARG A 60 4.19 11.36 10.11
CA ARG A 60 5.09 11.76 11.20
C ARG A 60 5.31 10.67 12.24
N ASN A 61 4.40 9.73 12.32
CA ASN A 61 4.44 8.58 13.21
C ASN A 61 4.79 7.32 12.45
N ASP A 62 4.50 7.34 11.17
CA ASP A 62 4.87 6.29 10.27
C ASP A 62 6.39 6.31 10.01
N LEU A 63 7.05 5.31 10.62
CA LEU A 63 8.49 5.17 10.76
C LEU A 63 8.81 3.74 11.23
N SER A 64 9.82 3.13 10.63
CA SER A 64 10.28 1.79 11.06
C SER A 64 10.85 1.80 12.48
N GLU A 65 11.03 0.62 13.10
CA GLU A 65 11.70 0.51 14.40
C GLU A 65 13.12 1.13 14.41
N THR A 66 13.76 1.21 13.24
CA THR A 66 15.10 1.80 13.07
C THR A 66 15.06 3.29 12.72
N GLY A 67 13.87 3.83 12.46
CA GLY A 67 13.60 5.20 12.09
C GLY A 67 13.80 5.47 10.59
N GLU A 68 13.65 4.45 9.75
CA GLU A 68 13.39 4.65 8.33
C GLU A 68 12.02 5.29 8.15
N ASP A 69 11.88 6.05 7.07
CA ASP A 69 10.63 6.67 6.64
C ASP A 69 9.83 5.59 5.93
N LEU A 70 8.62 5.31 6.39
CA LEU A 70 7.73 4.31 5.80
C LEU A 70 6.52 4.99 5.13
N SER A 71 6.56 6.31 4.91
CA SER A 71 5.35 7.08 4.52
C SER A 71 4.97 6.94 3.04
N ARG A 72 5.35 5.78 2.49
CA ARG A 72 5.40 5.28 1.13
C ARG A 72 5.62 3.76 1.20
N ASP A 73 4.96 3.09 2.15
CA ASP A 73 5.02 1.65 2.46
C ASP A 73 3.58 1.22 2.77
N HIS A 74 2.76 1.16 1.71
CA HIS A 74 1.30 1.13 1.83
C HIS A 74 0.78 -0.09 2.61
N ASP A 75 1.36 -1.25 2.35
CA ASP A 75 1.07 -2.52 3.02
C ASP A 75 1.83 -2.73 4.34
N ASN A 76 2.70 -1.79 4.73
CA ASN A 76 3.55 -1.87 5.91
C ASN A 76 4.52 -3.08 5.93
N ASP A 77 4.96 -3.60 4.77
CA ASP A 77 5.91 -4.70 4.69
C ASP A 77 7.37 -4.30 4.93
N GLY A 78 7.63 -3.00 4.95
CA GLY A 78 8.93 -2.40 5.18
C GLY A 78 9.80 -2.31 3.92
N MET A 79 9.24 -2.66 2.76
CA MET A 79 9.67 -2.18 1.47
C MET A 79 9.01 -0.82 1.24
N ASN A 80 9.10 -0.32 0.03
CA ASN A 80 8.62 1.01 -0.30
C ASN A 80 7.96 0.85 -1.63
N ASP A 81 6.81 1.48 -1.83
CA ASP A 81 5.98 1.26 -3.01
C ASP A 81 6.77 1.46 -4.34
N GLY A 82 7.79 2.34 -4.34
CA GLY A 82 8.69 2.52 -5.49
C GLY A 82 9.61 1.33 -5.83
N VAL A 83 9.68 0.32 -4.96
CA VAL A 83 10.46 -0.91 -5.13
C VAL A 83 9.69 -2.18 -4.83
N ASP A 84 8.52 -2.08 -4.21
CA ASP A 84 7.58 -3.19 -4.11
C ASP A 84 7.00 -3.50 -5.51
N ASP A 85 6.63 -4.76 -5.72
CA ASP A 85 5.90 -5.17 -6.93
C ASP A 85 4.42 -5.50 -6.60
N ASP A 86 3.98 -5.36 -5.33
CA ASP A 86 2.65 -5.75 -4.78
C ASP A 86 2.25 -4.85 -3.58
N ASP A 87 1.98 -3.55 -3.81
CA ASP A 87 1.82 -2.48 -2.80
C ASP A 87 0.73 -2.71 -1.74
N ASP A 88 -0.18 -3.67 -1.94
CA ASP A 88 -1.25 -4.04 -1.00
C ASP A 88 -1.20 -5.51 -0.57
N ASN A 89 -0.14 -6.23 -0.92
CA ASN A 89 0.05 -7.66 -0.65
C ASN A 89 -1.18 -8.55 -0.97
N ASP A 90 -1.96 -8.21 -1.99
CA ASP A 90 -3.13 -8.97 -2.40
C ASP A 90 -2.80 -10.20 -3.29
N ASN A 91 -1.50 -10.44 -3.54
CA ASN A 91 -0.92 -11.43 -4.47
C ASN A 91 -1.17 -11.17 -5.97
N ILE A 92 -1.59 -9.97 -6.34
CA ILE A 92 -1.78 -9.47 -7.69
C ILE A 92 -0.84 -8.28 -7.89
N LEU A 93 0.36 -8.59 -8.39
CA LEU A 93 1.36 -7.57 -8.73
C LEU A 93 0.75 -6.30 -9.33
N ASP A 94 1.21 -5.13 -8.91
CA ASP A 94 0.64 -3.82 -9.29
C ASP A 94 0.43 -3.70 -10.81
N VAL A 95 1.37 -4.24 -11.59
CA VAL A 95 1.33 -4.23 -13.06
C VAL A 95 0.19 -5.06 -13.68
N ASP A 96 -0.33 -6.03 -12.96
CA ASP A 96 -1.40 -6.95 -13.34
C ASP A 96 -2.77 -6.56 -12.73
N GLU A 97 -2.79 -5.56 -11.84
CA GLU A 97 -3.99 -4.98 -11.26
C GLU A 97 -4.85 -4.17 -12.24
N ALA A 98 -6.08 -3.87 -11.81
CA ALA A 98 -6.97 -3.03 -12.59
C ALA A 98 -6.53 -1.55 -12.55
N ASP A 99 -6.10 -1.08 -13.72
CA ASP A 99 -5.46 0.23 -13.96
C ASP A 99 -3.96 0.29 -13.57
N GLY A 100 -3.36 -0.87 -13.26
CA GLY A 100 -1.91 -1.04 -13.04
C GLY A 100 -1.46 -0.47 -11.70
N ALA A 101 -0.17 -0.11 -11.59
CA ALA A 101 0.42 0.56 -10.43
C ALA A 101 -0.12 1.98 -10.13
N THR A 102 -1.15 2.40 -10.86
CA THR A 102 -1.93 3.63 -10.60
C THR A 102 -3.39 3.32 -10.31
N GLY A 103 -3.63 2.03 -10.07
CA GLY A 103 -4.92 1.45 -9.90
C GLY A 103 -5.57 1.95 -8.63
N ASN A 104 -6.88 1.77 -8.61
CA ASN A 104 -7.61 1.83 -7.36
C ASN A 104 -7.42 0.54 -6.54
N TYR A 105 -6.84 -0.50 -7.15
CA TYR A 105 -6.82 -1.84 -6.60
C TYR A 105 -5.59 -2.08 -5.74
N ARG A 106 -4.43 -1.48 -6.08
CA ARG A 106 -3.23 -1.32 -5.21
C ARG A 106 -3.44 -0.80 -3.78
N TYR A 107 -4.68 -0.50 -3.41
CA TYR A 107 -5.11 0.01 -2.10
C TYR A 107 -6.45 -0.64 -1.68
N ASP A 108 -6.68 -1.89 -2.08
CA ASP A 108 -7.89 -2.73 -1.86
C ASP A 108 -7.40 -4.11 -1.41
N HIS A 109 -6.77 -4.20 -0.23
CA HIS A 109 -6.06 -5.38 0.30
C HIS A 109 -6.87 -6.69 0.21
N ASP A 110 -8.21 -6.63 0.34
CA ASP A 110 -9.09 -7.79 0.25
C ASP A 110 -9.76 -8.00 -1.13
N ASN A 111 -9.44 -7.15 -2.10
CA ASN A 111 -9.95 -7.17 -3.46
C ASN A 111 -11.49 -7.10 -3.58
N ASP A 112 -12.19 -6.54 -2.60
CA ASP A 112 -13.65 -6.49 -2.61
C ASP A 112 -14.22 -5.35 -3.49
N GLY A 113 -13.33 -4.46 -3.94
CA GLY A 113 -13.62 -3.28 -4.76
C GLY A 113 -13.97 -2.05 -3.95
N ILE A 114 -13.57 -2.01 -2.68
CA ILE A 114 -13.74 -0.89 -1.76
C ILE A 114 -12.36 -0.55 -1.21
N TRP A 115 -11.83 0.59 -1.64
CA TRP A 115 -10.60 1.17 -1.10
C TRP A 115 -10.50 1.09 0.40
N ASP A 116 -9.37 0.65 0.92
CA ASP A 116 -9.10 0.45 2.36
C ASP A 116 -9.40 1.71 3.18
N LEU A 117 -9.07 2.90 2.64
CA LEU A 117 -9.43 4.19 3.26
C LEU A 117 -10.94 4.35 3.55
N THR A 118 -11.78 3.74 2.71
CA THR A 118 -13.24 3.75 2.85
C THR A 118 -13.83 2.43 3.28
N ASP A 119 -13.06 1.36 3.19
CA ASP A 119 -13.37 0.09 3.79
C ASP A 119 -13.31 0.26 5.31
N THR A 120 -14.07 -0.61 5.96
CA THR A 120 -14.09 -0.69 7.40
C THR A 120 -13.52 -2.01 7.89
N ASP A 121 -13.04 -2.89 7.01
CA ASP A 121 -12.73 -4.31 7.21
C ASP A 121 -11.73 -4.75 6.10
N ASP A 122 -10.54 -4.15 6.09
CA ASP A 122 -9.56 -4.13 4.98
C ASP A 122 -9.01 -5.52 4.59
N ASP A 123 -9.10 -6.50 5.49
CA ASP A 123 -8.77 -7.91 5.22
C ASP A 123 -10.00 -8.81 5.16
N ASN A 124 -11.21 -8.26 5.31
CA ASN A 124 -12.49 -8.99 5.30
C ASN A 124 -12.61 -10.12 6.36
N ASP A 125 -11.88 -10.03 7.49
CA ASP A 125 -11.92 -11.00 8.59
C ASP A 125 -13.20 -10.88 9.47
N GLY A 126 -13.92 -9.77 9.33
CA GLY A 126 -15.16 -9.44 10.04
C GLY A 126 -14.97 -8.69 11.36
N LEU A 127 -13.77 -8.22 11.65
CA LEU A 127 -13.46 -7.17 12.60
C LEU A 127 -13.63 -5.84 11.89
N SER A 128 -12.81 -4.85 12.19
CA SER A 128 -12.96 -3.58 11.51
C SER A 128 -11.69 -2.80 11.69
N ALA A 129 -11.15 -2.17 10.65
CA ALA A 129 -9.85 -1.51 10.69
C ALA A 129 -9.67 -0.60 11.92
N TRP A 130 -10.73 0.16 12.28
CA TRP A 130 -10.70 1.01 13.49
C TRP A 130 -10.53 0.21 14.79
N PHE A 131 -11.15 -0.94 14.91
CA PHE A 131 -11.01 -1.83 16.06
C PHE A 131 -9.58 -2.38 16.15
N GLU A 132 -9.04 -2.89 15.06
CA GLU A 132 -7.73 -3.54 14.98
C GLU A 132 -6.60 -2.58 15.33
N GLN A 133 -6.60 -1.38 14.74
CA GLN A 133 -5.64 -0.33 15.09
C GLN A 133 -5.69 0.09 16.57
N ASN A 134 -6.80 -0.13 17.29
CA ASN A 134 -7.02 0.43 18.62
C ASN A 134 -7.11 -0.59 19.76
N ASP A 135 -7.18 -1.89 19.46
CA ASP A 135 -7.36 -2.90 20.49
C ASP A 135 -6.02 -3.33 21.15
N GLY A 136 -4.91 -3.09 20.44
CA GLY A 136 -3.55 -3.41 20.88
C GLY A 136 -3.26 -4.90 20.92
N ASN A 137 -3.96 -5.68 20.08
CA ASN A 137 -3.83 -7.12 19.94
C ASN A 137 -3.20 -7.45 18.58
N PRO A 138 -1.98 -8.01 18.55
CA PRO A 138 -1.30 -8.38 17.30
C PRO A 138 -1.79 -9.74 16.78
N MET A 139 -3.08 -10.06 16.94
CA MET A 139 -3.72 -11.32 16.50
C MET A 139 -5.04 -11.01 15.77
N THR A 140 -5.15 -9.76 15.38
CA THR A 140 -6.28 -9.03 14.78
C THR A 140 -5.58 -7.86 14.10
N GLY A 141 -4.55 -8.18 13.30
CA GLY A 141 -3.86 -7.20 12.48
C GLY A 141 -4.86 -6.56 11.52
N GLN A 142 -4.51 -5.43 10.92
CA GLN A 142 -5.36 -4.85 9.87
C GLN A 142 -5.36 -5.71 8.60
N PHE A 143 -4.36 -6.59 8.48
CA PHE A 143 -4.05 -7.44 7.34
C PHE A 143 -3.79 -8.89 7.82
N ASP A 144 -4.68 -9.46 8.64
CA ASP A 144 -4.55 -10.79 9.29
C ASP A 144 -5.89 -11.56 9.15
N HIS A 145 -6.16 -12.04 7.94
CA HIS A 145 -7.48 -12.55 7.51
C HIS A 145 -7.97 -13.72 8.38
N ASP A 146 -7.07 -14.61 8.84
CA ASP A 146 -7.44 -15.74 9.70
C ASP A 146 -7.24 -15.49 11.21
N ASN A 147 -6.70 -14.32 11.59
CA ASN A 147 -6.44 -13.88 12.96
C ASN A 147 -5.46 -14.79 13.72
N ASP A 148 -4.43 -15.31 13.05
CA ASP A 148 -3.40 -16.12 13.68
C ASP A 148 -2.20 -15.32 14.23
N GLY A 149 -2.20 -14.01 13.96
CA GLY A 149 -1.19 -13.05 14.41
C GLY A 149 0.08 -13.06 13.55
N THR A 150 -0.04 -13.57 12.33
CA THR A 150 0.88 -13.40 11.23
C THR A 150 0.16 -12.53 10.20
N ASP A 151 0.78 -11.46 9.73
CA ASP A 151 0.18 -10.64 8.69
C ASP A 151 0.13 -11.46 7.37
N ASN A 152 -0.88 -11.24 6.52
CA ASN A 152 -1.19 -12.04 5.33
C ASN A 152 0.05 -12.24 4.43
N MET A 153 0.87 -11.20 4.28
CA MET A 153 2.14 -11.20 3.53
C MET A 153 3.20 -12.22 4.02
N ASP A 154 3.20 -12.54 5.31
CA ASP A 154 4.15 -13.41 6.00
C ASP A 154 3.52 -14.78 6.33
N ASP A 155 2.20 -14.91 6.16
CA ASP A 155 1.46 -16.17 6.26
C ASP A 155 1.61 -16.98 4.96
N ALA A 156 1.46 -18.30 5.05
CA ALA A 156 1.46 -19.20 3.92
C ALA A 156 0.11 -19.91 3.73
N ASP A 157 -0.88 -19.58 4.57
CA ASP A 157 -2.27 -20.07 4.63
C ASP A 157 -3.12 -18.92 5.21
N ASP A 158 -3.09 -17.76 4.54
CA ASP A 158 -3.64 -16.47 5.01
C ASP A 158 -5.14 -16.52 5.34
N ASP A 159 -5.91 -17.36 4.64
CA ASP A 159 -7.34 -17.59 4.88
C ASP A 159 -7.65 -18.69 5.94
N GLY A 160 -6.60 -19.37 6.41
CA GLY A 160 -6.65 -20.42 7.42
C GLY A 160 -7.49 -21.65 7.02
N ASP A 161 -7.73 -21.88 5.72
CA ASP A 161 -8.54 -23.01 5.24
C ASP A 161 -7.77 -24.35 5.24
N GLY A 162 -6.44 -24.29 5.36
CA GLY A 162 -5.53 -25.42 5.40
C GLY A 162 -4.99 -25.84 4.03
N ILE A 163 -5.19 -25.01 3.01
CA ILE A 163 -4.44 -25.00 1.74
C ILE A 163 -3.20 -24.11 1.97
N LEU A 164 -2.33 -23.94 0.98
CA LEU A 164 -1.27 -22.95 1.08
C LEU A 164 -1.50 -21.96 -0.04
N ASP A 165 -1.23 -20.68 0.16
CA ASP A 165 -1.51 -19.60 -0.80
C ASP A 165 -0.90 -19.93 -2.18
N GLU A 166 0.31 -20.53 -2.19
CA GLU A 166 0.98 -21.00 -3.42
C GLU A 166 0.18 -22.05 -4.25
N LEU A 167 -0.87 -22.62 -3.67
CA LEU A 167 -1.74 -23.65 -4.25
C LEU A 167 -3.16 -23.15 -4.54
N GLU A 168 -3.46 -21.89 -4.24
CA GLU A 168 -4.78 -21.27 -4.41
C GLU A 168 -4.99 -20.75 -5.84
N ILE A 169 -6.24 -20.49 -6.23
CA ILE A 169 -6.66 -20.18 -7.61
C ILE A 169 -7.69 -19.06 -7.68
#